data_AF-A0A3A9VZZ3-F1
#
_entry.id   AF-A0A3A9VZZ3-F1
#
_cell.length_a   1.000
_cell.length_b   1.000
_cell.length_c   1.000
_cell.angle_alpha   90.00
_cell.angle_beta   90.00
_cell.angle_gamma   90.00
#
_symmetry.space_group_name_H-M   'P 1'
#
loop_
_entity.id
_entity.type
_entity.pdbx_description
1 polymer ?
#
loop_
_entity_poly.entity_id
_entity_poly.type
_entity_poly.pdbx_seq_one_letter_code
_entity_poly.pdbx_strand_id
1 'polypeptide(L)'
;MKTTEIVLLALGSVLFLFSIIMMVLLFKKDKPFIKIIWFLVLSFLMMGFSVIKEADVAGIFKYKKEQELSQLMVLSNALQECPDNEVIKKELQQKLKTYEEHDHSVEKPEDLEKIGKAYLLLGDEDKLISYSDKILSEDTTNLTAKTLKKAAVTQNMIKTLPDQINKRRTALKVKQNIETLKKEPTVDPKQIIRLENMYKTAIKKIADTVPHGN
;
A
#
# COMPACT_ATOMS: atom_id res chain seq x y z
N MET A 1 -15.61 19.40 3.04
CA MET A 1 -16.43 20.16 4.01
C MET A 1 -17.92 19.97 3.73
N LYS A 2 -18.65 19.37 4.66
CA LYS A 2 -20.12 19.25 4.59
C LYS A 2 -20.74 20.61 4.88
N THR A 3 -21.90 20.92 4.30
CA THR A 3 -22.64 22.19 4.53
C THR A 3 -22.84 22.48 6.01
N THR A 4 -23.07 21.45 6.83
CA THR A 4 -23.22 21.56 8.29
C THR A 4 -21.97 22.08 9.01
N GLU A 5 -20.77 21.80 8.50
CA GLU A 5 -19.50 22.20 9.12
C GLU A 5 -19.18 23.67 8.85
N ILE A 6 -19.45 24.13 7.63
CA ILE A 6 -19.34 25.55 7.23
C ILE A 6 -20.31 26.38 8.07
N VAL A 7 -21.55 25.89 8.24
CA VAL A 7 -22.57 26.56 9.07
C VAL A 7 -22.14 26.62 10.53
N LEU A 8 -21.59 25.53 11.10
CA LEU A 8 -21.10 25.52 12.48
C LEU A 8 -19.91 26.46 12.68
N LEU A 9 -18.98 26.51 11.73
CA LEU A 9 -17.81 27.40 11.76
C LEU A 9 -18.25 28.87 11.70
N ALA A 10 -19.13 29.21 10.76
CA ALA A 10 -19.65 30.57 10.60
C ALA A 10 -20.45 31.00 11.85
N LEU A 11 -21.33 30.14 12.36
CA LEU A 11 -22.13 30.42 13.54
C LEU A 11 -21.24 30.59 14.79
N GLY A 12 -20.26 29.70 14.98
CA GLY A 12 -19.29 29.79 16.09
C GLY A 12 -18.45 31.06 16.04
N SER A 13 -18.01 31.47 14.85
CA SER A 13 -17.24 32.72 14.66
C SER A 13 -18.07 33.97 15.00
N VAL A 14 -19.33 34.02 14.55
CA VAL A 14 -20.25 35.13 14.87
C VAL A 14 -20.52 35.18 16.37
N LEU A 15 -20.75 34.03 17.01
CA LEU A 15 -21.05 33.93 18.45
C LEU A 15 -19.83 34.32 19.31
N PHE A 16 -18.62 33.99 18.84
CA PHE A 16 -17.37 34.41 19.46
C PHE A 16 -17.17 35.93 19.41
N LEU A 17 -17.35 36.54 18.23
CA LEU A 17 -17.27 38.00 18.07
C LEU A 17 -18.30 38.72 18.95
N PHE A 18 -19.54 38.23 18.96
CA PHE A 18 -20.60 38.76 19.81
C PHE A 18 -20.24 38.66 21.31
N SER A 19 -19.66 37.54 21.73
CA SER A 19 -19.20 37.32 23.11
C SER A 19 -18.11 38.30 23.51
N ILE A 20 -17.15 38.60 22.63
CA ILE A 20 -16.09 39.60 22.87
C ILE A 20 -16.71 41.00 23.02
N ILE A 21 -17.61 41.40 22.13
CA ILE A 21 -18.27 42.72 22.20
C ILE A 21 -19.05 42.87 23.50
N MET A 22 -19.82 41.84 23.87
CA MET A 22 -20.57 41.82 25.13
C MET A 22 -19.65 41.87 26.36
N MET A 23 -18.52 41.18 26.32
CA MET A 23 -17.52 41.22 27.39
C MET A 23 -16.97 42.64 27.59
N VAL A 24 -16.62 43.35 26.52
CA VAL A 24 -16.16 44.75 26.57
C VAL A 24 -17.24 45.68 27.13
N LEU A 25 -18.51 45.48 26.75
CA LEU A 25 -19.63 46.29 27.24
C LEU A 25 -19.94 46.06 28.72
N LEU A 26 -19.85 44.80 29.21
CA LEU A 26 -20.04 44.50 30.62
C LEU A 26 -18.88 45.00 31.48
N PHE A 27 -17.65 44.96 30.96
CA PHE A 27 -16.48 45.49 31.64
C PHE A 27 -16.62 46.99 31.93
N LYS A 28 -17.17 47.77 30.99
CA LYS A 28 -17.46 49.20 31.20
C LYS A 28 -18.56 49.48 32.24
N LYS A 29 -19.35 48.48 32.64
CA LYS A 29 -20.53 48.64 33.50
C LYS A 29 -20.39 47.94 34.87
N ASP A 30 -19.21 47.45 35.22
CA ASP A 30 -18.92 46.69 36.45
C ASP A 30 -19.93 45.56 36.74
N LYS A 31 -20.41 44.88 35.68
CA LYS A 31 -21.33 43.75 35.81
C LYS A 31 -20.58 42.43 35.88
N PRO A 32 -21.11 41.41 36.60
CA PRO A 32 -20.45 40.11 36.70
C PRO A 32 -20.35 39.42 35.33
N PHE A 33 -19.10 39.19 34.89
CA PHE A 33 -18.76 38.62 33.58
C PHE A 33 -18.76 37.08 33.57
N ILE A 34 -18.94 36.43 34.73
CA ILE A 34 -18.87 34.96 34.90
C ILE A 34 -19.82 34.21 33.94
N LYS A 35 -20.96 34.82 33.60
CA LYS A 35 -21.96 34.22 32.69
C LYS A 35 -21.52 34.25 31.23
N ILE A 36 -20.69 35.21 30.82
CA ILE A 36 -20.20 35.34 29.42
C ILE A 36 -19.06 34.36 29.14
N ILE A 37 -18.23 34.05 30.15
CA ILE A 37 -17.13 33.08 30.01
C ILE A 37 -17.66 31.73 29.51
N TRP A 38 -18.83 31.28 29.98
CA TRP A 38 -19.47 30.06 29.50
C TRP A 38 -19.81 30.09 28.00
N PHE A 39 -20.25 31.24 27.47
CA PHE A 39 -20.51 31.41 26.04
C PHE A 39 -19.22 31.40 25.21
N LEU A 40 -18.11 31.91 25.75
CA LEU A 40 -16.81 31.87 25.11
C LEU A 40 -16.30 30.42 24.97
N VAL A 41 -16.39 29.63 26.04
CA VAL A 41 -16.02 28.20 26.04
C VAL A 41 -16.88 27.42 25.03
N LEU A 42 -18.19 27.68 24.99
CA LEU A 42 -19.08 27.07 24.01
C LEU A 42 -18.71 27.43 22.56
N SER A 43 -18.33 28.69 22.32
CA SER A 43 -17.89 29.17 21.00
C SER A 43 -16.60 28.48 20.56
N PHE A 44 -15.64 28.34 21.48
CA PHE A 44 -14.39 27.61 21.24
C PHE A 44 -14.63 26.13 20.93
N LEU A 45 -15.56 25.47 21.63
CA LEU A 45 -15.93 24.09 21.32
C LEU A 45 -16.54 23.96 19.92
N MET A 46 -17.45 24.86 19.54
CA MET A 46 -18.07 24.84 18.20
C MET A 46 -17.05 25.09 17.08
N MET A 47 -16.11 26.03 17.29
CA MET A 47 -15.05 26.31 16.31
C MET A 47 -14.00 25.18 16.25
N GLY A 48 -13.62 24.65 17.42
CA GLY A 48 -12.64 23.58 17.54
C GLY A 48 -13.12 22.25 16.99
N PHE A 49 -14.41 21.92 17.11
CA PHE A 49 -14.96 20.65 16.65
C PHE A 49 -14.88 20.47 15.12
N SER A 50 -15.03 21.55 14.34
CA SER A 50 -14.87 21.50 12.88
C SER A 50 -13.39 21.33 12.48
N VAL A 51 -12.47 21.99 13.18
CA VAL A 51 -11.02 21.91 12.88
C VAL A 51 -10.43 20.56 13.30
N ILE A 52 -10.86 20.01 14.44
CA ILE A 52 -10.41 18.68 14.90
C ILE A 52 -10.90 17.60 13.94
N LYS A 53 -12.14 17.67 13.45
CA LYS A 53 -12.67 16.63 12.54
C LYS A 53 -11.91 16.49 11.22
N GLU A 54 -11.47 17.59 10.59
CA GLU A 54 -10.70 17.49 9.34
C GLU A 54 -9.24 17.09 9.57
N ALA A 55 -8.59 17.61 10.63
CA ALA A 55 -7.20 17.28 10.94
C ALA A 55 -7.04 15.83 11.47
N ASP A 56 -7.98 15.36 12.28
CA ASP A 56 -7.97 14.03 12.87
C ASP A 56 -8.29 12.97 11.82
N VAL A 57 -9.23 13.23 10.90
CA VAL A 57 -9.55 12.27 9.83
C VAL A 57 -8.43 12.18 8.78
N ALA A 58 -7.90 13.29 8.26
CA ALA A 58 -6.82 13.19 7.28
C ALA A 58 -5.51 12.63 7.89
N GLY A 59 -5.19 13.03 9.14
CA GLY A 59 -4.00 12.59 9.87
C GLY A 59 -4.07 11.13 10.29
N ILE A 60 -5.18 10.68 10.90
CA ILE A 60 -5.36 9.28 11.33
C ILE A 60 -5.34 8.33 10.13
N PHE A 61 -6.00 8.68 9.02
CA PHE A 61 -6.03 7.79 7.85
C PHE A 61 -4.65 7.68 7.19
N LYS A 62 -3.89 8.78 7.09
CA LYS A 62 -2.52 8.74 6.60
C LYS A 62 -1.60 7.93 7.52
N TYR A 63 -1.71 8.13 8.84
CA TYR A 63 -0.96 7.39 9.84
C TYR A 63 -1.27 5.89 9.81
N LYS A 64 -2.55 5.53 9.74
CA LYS A 64 -2.99 4.13 9.66
C LYS A 64 -2.48 3.46 8.39
N LYS A 65 -2.54 4.13 7.24
CA LYS A 65 -1.99 3.63 5.97
C LYS A 65 -0.48 3.38 6.06
N GLU A 66 0.28 4.33 6.62
CA GLU A 66 1.73 4.18 6.80
C GLU A 66 2.07 3.03 7.77
N GLN A 67 1.28 2.86 8.83
CA GLN A 67 1.43 1.77 9.78
C GLN A 67 1.14 0.40 9.14
N GLU A 68 0.09 0.28 8.33
CA GLU A 68 -0.27 -0.94 7.60
C GLU A 68 0.81 -1.31 6.57
N LEU A 69 1.30 -0.33 5.80
CA LEU A 69 2.40 -0.55 4.84
C LEU A 69 3.72 -0.93 5.54
N SER A 70 3.99 -0.36 6.72
CA SER A 70 5.15 -0.72 7.53
C SER A 70 5.07 -2.18 7.99
N GLN A 71 3.91 -2.62 8.48
CA GLN A 71 3.69 -4.02 8.85
C GLN A 71 3.84 -4.97 7.66
N LEU A 72 3.31 -4.59 6.49
CA LEU A 72 3.51 -5.35 5.24
C LEU A 72 5.00 -5.49 4.90
N MET A 73 5.79 -4.44 5.05
CA MET A 73 7.24 -4.50 4.81
C MET A 73 7.96 -5.40 5.82
N VAL A 74 7.61 -5.32 7.12
CA VAL A 74 8.19 -6.19 8.16
C VAL A 74 7.90 -7.66 7.84
N LEU A 75 6.65 -8.00 7.53
CA LEU A 75 6.25 -9.37 7.17
C LEU A 75 6.90 -9.83 5.85
N SER A 76 7.01 -8.94 4.86
CA SER A 76 7.69 -9.23 3.59
C SER A 76 9.17 -9.55 3.81
N ASN A 77 9.87 -8.75 4.63
CA ASN A 77 11.27 -8.98 4.96
C ASN A 77 11.45 -10.30 5.73
N ALA A 78 10.57 -10.56 6.72
CA ALA A 78 10.58 -11.82 7.45
C ALA A 78 10.32 -13.03 6.54
N LEU A 79 9.43 -12.90 5.54
CA LEU A 79 9.16 -13.94 4.56
C LEU A 79 10.32 -14.13 3.57
N GLN A 80 11.09 -13.08 3.27
CA GLN A 80 12.32 -13.21 2.48
C GLN A 80 13.40 -14.00 3.23
N GLU A 81 13.49 -13.85 4.55
CA GLU A 81 14.42 -14.61 5.39
C GLU A 81 13.96 -16.06 5.60
N CYS A 82 12.64 -16.27 5.73
CA CYS A 82 12.03 -17.58 5.93
C CYS A 82 10.95 -17.89 4.86
N PRO A 83 11.33 -18.20 3.60
CA PRO A 83 10.37 -18.35 2.48
C PRO A 83 9.34 -19.47 2.65
N ASP A 84 9.65 -20.47 3.48
CA ASP A 84 8.79 -21.64 3.70
C ASP A 84 7.93 -21.50 4.97
N ASN A 85 7.98 -20.35 5.66
CA ASN A 85 7.17 -20.12 6.85
C ASN A 85 5.71 -19.82 6.48
N GLU A 86 4.87 -20.85 6.56
CA GLU A 86 3.43 -20.77 6.27
C GLU A 86 2.67 -19.81 7.19
N VAL A 87 3.13 -19.58 8.42
CA VAL A 87 2.50 -18.62 9.35
C VAL A 87 2.67 -17.20 8.81
N ILE A 88 3.91 -16.83 8.45
CA ILE A 88 4.22 -15.50 7.90
C ILE A 88 3.50 -15.28 6.57
N LYS A 89 3.43 -16.30 5.70
CA LYS A 89 2.65 -16.21 4.44
C LYS A 89 1.20 -15.89 4.69
N LYS A 90 0.55 -16.62 5.60
CA LYS A 90 -0.87 -16.40 5.94
C LYS A 90 -1.11 -15.03 6.54
N GLU A 91 -0.22 -14.58 7.43
CA GLU A 91 -0.34 -13.25 8.03
C GLU A 91 -0.15 -12.14 6.99
N LEU A 92 0.84 -12.26 6.11
CA LEU A 92 1.08 -11.31 5.02
C LEU A 92 -0.12 -11.27 4.06
N GLN A 93 -0.67 -12.43 3.70
CA GLN A 93 -1.85 -12.54 2.84
C GLN A 93 -3.08 -11.90 3.50
N GLN A 94 -3.30 -12.13 4.79
CA GLN A 94 -4.40 -11.51 5.54
C GLN A 94 -4.25 -9.99 5.57
N LYS A 95 -3.05 -9.48 5.86
CA LYS A 95 -2.78 -8.04 5.89
C LYS A 95 -2.98 -7.38 4.53
N LEU A 96 -2.55 -8.02 3.45
CA LEU A 96 -2.81 -7.54 2.09
C LEU A 96 -4.30 -7.50 1.76
N LYS A 97 -5.05 -8.54 2.13
CA LYS A 97 -6.50 -8.55 1.92
C LYS A 97 -7.19 -7.42 2.68
N THR A 98 -6.82 -7.22 3.95
CA THR A 98 -7.32 -6.10 4.75
C THR A 98 -6.93 -4.75 4.15
N TYR A 99 -5.73 -4.63 3.59
CA TYR A 99 -5.31 -3.41 2.89
C TYR A 99 -6.16 -3.14 1.65
N GLU A 100 -6.43 -4.16 0.82
CA GLU A 100 -7.29 -4.04 -0.36
C GLU A 100 -8.75 -3.71 -0.01
N GLU A 101 -9.25 -4.19 1.14
CA GLU A 101 -10.61 -3.90 1.63
C GLU A 101 -10.77 -2.45 2.12
N HIS A 102 -9.69 -1.82 2.55
CA HIS A 102 -9.71 -0.40 2.90
C HIS A 102 -9.57 0.43 1.62
N ASP A 103 -10.55 1.31 1.36
CA ASP A 103 -10.52 2.22 0.21
C ASP A 103 -9.37 3.25 0.36
N HIS A 104 -8.20 2.88 -0.15
CA HIS A 104 -7.04 3.76 -0.26
C HIS A 104 -7.14 4.53 -1.58
N SER A 105 -8.08 5.46 -1.66
CA SER A 105 -8.43 6.21 -2.87
C SER A 105 -7.29 7.04 -3.51
N VAL A 106 -6.12 7.11 -2.87
CA VAL A 106 -4.88 7.68 -3.43
C VAL A 106 -3.69 6.80 -3.01
N GLU A 107 -3.28 5.88 -3.88
CA GLU A 107 -2.07 5.09 -3.71
C GLU A 107 -0.93 5.76 -4.47
N LYS A 108 0.19 6.04 -3.79
CA LYS A 108 1.39 6.54 -4.46
C LYS A 108 2.07 5.37 -5.16
N PRO A 109 2.79 5.60 -6.28
CA PRO A 109 3.60 4.56 -6.94
C PRO A 109 4.49 3.77 -5.97
N GLU A 110 5.11 4.45 -5.01
CA GLU A 110 5.96 3.85 -3.97
C GLU A 110 5.20 2.87 -3.05
N ASP A 111 3.92 3.14 -2.77
CA ASP A 111 3.09 2.27 -1.94
C ASP A 111 2.68 1.02 -2.75
N LEU A 112 2.29 1.22 -4.01
CA LEU A 112 1.99 0.15 -4.96
C LEU A 112 3.20 -0.78 -5.17
N GLU A 113 4.42 -0.23 -5.21
CA GLU A 113 5.65 -1.01 -5.30
C GLU A 113 5.87 -1.92 -4.08
N LYS A 114 5.59 -1.43 -2.87
CA LYS A 114 5.69 -2.24 -1.63
C LYS A 114 4.67 -3.38 -1.64
N ILE A 115 3.44 -3.10 -2.05
CA ILE A 115 2.37 -4.08 -2.19
C ILE A 115 2.74 -5.11 -3.26
N GLY A 116 3.25 -4.66 -4.41
CA GLY A 116 3.72 -5.53 -5.47
C GLY A 116 4.85 -6.47 -5.00
N LYS A 117 5.83 -5.96 -4.25
CA LYS A 117 6.87 -6.80 -3.64
C LYS A 117 6.28 -7.86 -2.71
N ALA A 118 5.26 -7.53 -1.93
CA ALA A 118 4.60 -8.50 -1.06
C ALA A 118 3.90 -9.62 -1.87
N TYR A 119 3.16 -9.27 -2.93
CA TYR A 119 2.55 -10.27 -3.82
C TYR A 119 3.57 -11.13 -4.55
N LEU A 120 4.73 -10.58 -4.94
CA LEU A 120 5.83 -11.34 -5.51
C LEU A 120 6.29 -12.44 -4.55
N LEU A 121 6.41 -12.12 -3.26
CA LEU A 121 6.85 -13.07 -2.24
C LEU A 121 5.84 -14.19 -1.99
N LEU A 122 4.55 -13.83 -1.96
CA LEU A 122 3.44 -14.79 -1.88
C LEU A 122 3.31 -15.64 -3.15
N GLY A 123 3.87 -15.17 -4.26
CA GLY A 123 3.74 -15.81 -5.57
C GLY A 123 2.34 -15.71 -6.14
N ASP A 124 1.69 -14.57 -5.91
CA ASP A 124 0.44 -14.17 -6.57
C ASP A 124 0.82 -13.27 -7.75
N GLU A 125 1.10 -13.90 -8.89
CA GLU A 125 1.58 -13.19 -10.08
C GLU A 125 0.51 -12.29 -10.69
N ASP A 126 -0.76 -12.68 -10.61
CA ASP A 126 -1.87 -11.94 -11.22
C ASP A 126 -2.07 -10.59 -10.53
N LYS A 127 -2.11 -10.58 -9.19
CA LYS A 127 -2.18 -9.33 -8.43
C LYS A 127 -0.95 -8.47 -8.66
N LEU A 128 0.25 -9.05 -8.66
CA LEU A 128 1.48 -8.31 -8.92
C LEU A 128 1.49 -7.63 -10.30
N ILE A 129 1.02 -8.33 -11.33
CA ILE A 129 0.89 -7.76 -12.68
C ILE A 129 -0.12 -6.61 -12.66
N SER A 130 -1.28 -6.79 -12.01
CA SER A 130 -2.30 -5.75 -11.89
C SER A 130 -1.78 -4.48 -11.21
N TYR A 131 -1.07 -4.62 -10.08
CA TYR A 131 -0.47 -3.48 -9.37
C TYR A 131 0.62 -2.80 -10.19
N SER A 132 1.46 -3.59 -10.88
CA SER A 132 2.51 -3.05 -11.74
C SER A 132 1.92 -2.30 -12.94
N ASP A 133 0.83 -2.79 -13.51
CA ASP A 133 0.10 -2.12 -14.60
C ASP A 133 -0.58 -0.84 -14.14
N LYS A 134 -1.10 -0.80 -12.90
CA LYS A 134 -1.59 0.44 -12.30
C LYS A 134 -0.48 1.50 -12.21
N ILE A 135 0.70 1.15 -11.69
CA ILE A 135 1.85 2.07 -11.64
C ILE A 135 2.23 2.54 -13.06
N LEU A 136 2.34 1.62 -14.01
CA LEU A 136 2.75 1.94 -15.38
C LEU A 136 1.72 2.74 -16.17
N SER A 137 0.45 2.69 -15.76
CA SER A 137 -0.60 3.54 -16.35
C SER A 137 -0.43 5.02 -15.98
N GLU A 138 0.17 5.31 -14.82
CA GLU A 138 0.49 6.66 -14.36
C GLU A 138 1.90 7.09 -14.80
N ASP A 139 2.88 6.19 -14.70
CA ASP A 139 4.27 6.41 -15.12
C ASP A 139 4.80 5.23 -15.92
N THR A 140 4.68 5.33 -17.24
CA THR A 140 5.20 4.32 -18.19
C THR A 140 6.72 4.17 -18.17
N THR A 141 7.46 5.08 -17.53
CA THR A 141 8.92 5.05 -17.43
C THR A 141 9.44 4.42 -16.14
N ASN A 142 8.56 4.14 -15.17
CA ASN A 142 8.93 3.54 -13.89
C ASN A 142 9.64 2.19 -14.09
N LEU A 143 10.95 2.17 -13.81
CA LEU A 143 11.79 0.99 -13.96
C LEU A 143 11.43 -0.11 -12.96
N THR A 144 11.11 0.25 -11.71
CA THR A 144 10.73 -0.71 -10.67
C THR A 144 9.48 -1.49 -11.05
N ALA A 145 8.44 -0.82 -11.55
CA ALA A 145 7.20 -1.45 -11.97
C ALA A 145 7.39 -2.37 -13.19
N LYS A 146 8.20 -1.95 -14.18
CA LYS A 146 8.58 -2.83 -15.32
C LYS A 146 9.29 -4.09 -14.85
N THR A 147 10.22 -3.92 -13.91
CA THR A 147 11.00 -5.00 -13.32
C THR A 147 10.11 -5.96 -12.53
N LEU A 148 9.22 -5.45 -11.68
CA LEU A 148 8.26 -6.26 -10.91
C LEU A 148 7.31 -7.03 -11.84
N LYS A 149 6.76 -6.37 -12.87
CA LYS A 149 5.93 -7.04 -13.87
C LYS A 149 6.70 -8.16 -14.58
N LYS A 150 7.95 -7.90 -14.98
CA LYS A 150 8.80 -8.91 -15.64
C LYS A 150 9.12 -10.08 -14.71
N ALA A 151 9.37 -9.82 -13.42
CA ALA A 151 9.57 -10.86 -12.41
C ALA A 151 8.32 -11.74 -12.26
N ALA A 152 7.13 -11.12 -12.16
CA ALA A 152 5.85 -11.82 -12.08
C ALA A 152 5.60 -12.73 -13.30
N VAL A 153 5.76 -12.18 -14.50
CA VAL A 153 5.60 -12.93 -15.76
C VAL A 153 6.59 -14.08 -15.83
N THR A 154 7.83 -13.86 -15.41
CA THR A 154 8.87 -14.91 -15.40
C THR A 154 8.53 -16.02 -14.41
N GLN A 155 8.04 -15.66 -13.21
CA GLN A 155 7.60 -16.62 -12.21
C GLN A 155 6.42 -17.47 -12.71
N ASN A 156 5.43 -16.85 -13.35
CA ASN A 156 4.30 -17.55 -13.95
C ASN A 156 4.75 -18.48 -15.10
N MET A 157 5.66 -18.02 -15.96
CA MET A 157 6.26 -18.85 -17.02
C MET A 157 7.01 -20.06 -16.45
N ILE A 158 7.70 -19.92 -15.31
CA ILE A 158 8.37 -21.04 -14.64
C ILE A 158 7.34 -22.05 -14.11
N LYS A 159 6.29 -21.57 -13.43
CA LYS A 159 5.24 -22.43 -12.86
C LYS A 159 4.52 -23.25 -13.93
N THR A 160 4.21 -22.63 -15.06
CA THR A 160 3.50 -23.27 -16.18
C THR A 160 4.41 -24.03 -17.14
N LEU A 161 5.74 -23.92 -17.00
CA LEU A 161 6.71 -24.55 -17.89
C LEU A 161 6.52 -26.07 -18.09
N PRO A 162 6.22 -26.88 -17.05
CA PRO A 162 6.05 -28.32 -17.19
C PRO A 162 4.91 -28.72 -18.13
N ASP A 163 3.87 -27.89 -18.21
CA ASP A 163 2.61 -28.17 -18.92
C ASP A 163 2.59 -27.59 -20.35
N GLN A 164 3.61 -26.82 -20.72
CA GLN A 164 3.69 -26.16 -22.02
C GLN A 164 4.01 -27.14 -23.15
N ILE A 165 3.34 -26.97 -24.30
CA ILE A 165 3.62 -27.76 -25.53
C ILE A 165 5.05 -27.47 -26.04
N ASN A 166 5.51 -26.21 -25.95
CA ASN A 166 6.83 -25.79 -26.44
C ASN A 166 7.82 -25.52 -25.29
N LYS A 167 8.07 -26.56 -24.47
CA LYS A 167 8.92 -26.49 -23.26
C LYS A 167 10.28 -25.84 -23.53
N ARG A 168 10.94 -26.18 -24.65
CA ARG A 168 12.27 -25.66 -25.00
C ARG A 168 12.28 -24.15 -25.25
N ARG A 169 11.31 -23.63 -26.02
CA ARG A 169 11.23 -22.19 -26.32
C ARG A 169 10.88 -21.39 -25.06
N THR A 170 9.95 -21.89 -24.24
CA THR A 170 9.57 -21.23 -22.99
C THR A 170 10.73 -21.24 -21.99
N ALA A 171 11.47 -22.35 -21.87
CA ALA A 171 12.66 -22.43 -21.02
C ALA A 171 13.74 -21.41 -21.43
N LEU A 172 13.99 -21.23 -22.73
CA LEU A 172 14.93 -20.23 -23.23
C LEU A 172 14.48 -18.81 -22.87
N LYS A 173 13.19 -18.49 -23.04
CA LYS A 173 12.63 -17.18 -22.66
C LYS A 173 12.76 -16.92 -21.16
N VAL A 174 12.45 -17.91 -20.32
CA VAL A 174 12.63 -17.82 -18.87
C VAL A 174 14.08 -17.52 -18.53
N LYS A 175 15.03 -18.27 -19.10
CA LYS A 175 16.46 -18.04 -18.89
C LYS A 175 16.87 -16.62 -19.30
N GLN A 176 16.43 -16.15 -20.46
CA GLN A 176 16.70 -14.77 -20.93
C GLN A 176 16.11 -13.71 -20.00
N ASN A 177 14.90 -13.94 -19.48
CA ASN A 177 14.28 -13.02 -18.54
C ASN A 177 15.05 -12.95 -17.22
N ILE A 178 15.46 -14.09 -16.65
CA ILE A 178 16.30 -14.15 -15.44
C ILE A 178 17.61 -13.40 -15.66
N GLU A 179 18.30 -13.64 -16.79
CA GLU A 179 19.54 -12.92 -17.14
C GLU A 179 19.33 -11.41 -17.31
N THR A 180 18.17 -10.99 -17.80
CA THR A 180 17.86 -9.55 -17.87
C THR A 180 17.64 -8.99 -16.47
N LEU A 181 16.81 -9.64 -15.65
CA LEU A 181 16.50 -9.22 -14.29
C LEU A 181 17.77 -9.13 -13.42
N LYS A 182 18.75 -10.01 -13.66
CA LYS A 182 20.05 -10.00 -12.98
C LYS A 182 20.90 -8.76 -13.28
N LYS A 183 20.68 -8.11 -14.43
CA LYS A 183 21.37 -6.87 -14.83
C LYS A 183 20.67 -5.61 -14.32
N GLU A 184 19.42 -5.73 -13.88
CA GLU A 184 18.63 -4.61 -13.38
C GLU A 184 19.03 -4.31 -11.92
N PRO A 185 19.44 -3.07 -11.58
CA PRO A 185 19.88 -2.72 -10.23
C PRO A 185 18.72 -2.71 -9.20
N THR A 186 17.48 -2.72 -9.68
CA THR A 186 16.27 -2.63 -8.85
C THR A 186 15.81 -3.98 -8.30
N VAL A 187 16.35 -5.11 -8.79
CA VAL A 187 15.96 -6.44 -8.34
C VAL A 187 16.80 -6.87 -7.15
N ASP A 188 16.14 -7.33 -6.09
CA ASP A 188 16.80 -7.97 -4.96
C ASP A 188 17.50 -9.27 -5.41
N PRO A 189 18.82 -9.44 -5.18
CA PRO A 189 19.54 -10.67 -5.53
C PRO A 189 18.89 -11.95 -5.00
N LYS A 190 18.25 -11.91 -3.83
CA LYS A 190 17.53 -13.07 -3.26
C LYS A 190 16.35 -13.50 -4.14
N GLN A 191 15.67 -12.55 -4.79
CA GLN A 191 14.57 -12.85 -5.71
C GLN A 191 15.09 -13.54 -6.98
N ILE A 192 16.25 -13.10 -7.50
CA ILE A 192 16.90 -13.76 -8.65
C ILE A 192 17.25 -15.21 -8.30
N ILE A 193 17.88 -15.43 -7.15
CA ILE A 193 18.24 -16.78 -6.68
C ILE A 193 16.99 -17.66 -6.56
N ARG A 194 15.89 -17.12 -6.03
CA ARG A 194 14.61 -17.84 -5.95
C ARG A 194 14.09 -18.23 -7.34
N LEU A 195 14.08 -17.31 -8.31
CA LEU A 195 13.66 -17.61 -9.68
C LEU A 195 14.55 -18.65 -10.35
N GLU A 196 15.87 -18.58 -10.16
CA GLU A 196 16.81 -19.58 -10.66
C GLU A 196 16.53 -20.97 -10.06
N ASN A 197 16.27 -21.05 -8.76
CA ASN A 197 15.96 -22.32 -8.09
C ASN A 197 14.62 -22.89 -8.56
N MET A 198 13.58 -22.04 -8.70
CA MET A 198 12.30 -22.46 -9.27
C MET A 198 12.48 -22.99 -10.70
N TYR A 199 13.26 -22.29 -11.53
CA TYR A 199 13.56 -22.70 -12.89
C TYR A 199 14.30 -24.05 -12.94
N LYS A 200 15.35 -24.23 -12.12
CA LYS A 200 16.10 -25.51 -12.02
C LYS A 200 15.17 -26.66 -11.65
N THR A 201 14.30 -26.46 -10.66
CA THR A 201 13.31 -27.46 -10.23
C THR A 201 12.33 -27.79 -11.36
N ALA A 202 11.83 -26.79 -12.08
CA ALA A 202 10.92 -27.01 -13.22
C ALA A 202 11.59 -27.80 -14.35
N ILE A 203 12.85 -27.49 -14.68
CA ILE A 203 13.62 -28.22 -15.70
C ILE A 203 13.87 -29.67 -15.27
N LYS A 204 14.21 -29.91 -14.00
CA LYS A 204 14.39 -31.26 -13.46
C LYS A 204 13.11 -32.09 -13.62
N LYS A 205 11.96 -31.54 -13.23
CA LYS A 205 10.65 -32.19 -13.42
C LYS A 205 10.39 -32.55 -14.88
N ILE A 206 10.75 -31.67 -15.82
CA ILE A 206 10.59 -31.95 -17.25
C ILE A 206 11.49 -33.11 -17.67
N ALA A 207 12.75 -33.14 -17.24
CA ALA A 207 13.68 -34.23 -17.56
C ALA A 207 13.15 -35.58 -17.03
N ASP A 208 12.62 -35.60 -15.81
CA ASP A 208 12.07 -36.80 -15.18
C ASP A 208 10.80 -37.33 -15.91
N THR A 209 10.08 -36.46 -16.63
CA THR A 209 8.89 -36.84 -17.43
C THR A 209 9.19 -37.35 -18.83
N VAL A 210 10.44 -37.22 -19.32
CA VAL A 210 10.81 -37.78 -20.62
C VAL A 210 11.19 -39.24 -20.38
N PRO A 211 10.39 -40.22 -20.85
CA PRO A 211 10.75 -41.62 -20.69
C PRO A 211 12.13 -41.83 -21.33
N HIS A 212 13.06 -42.41 -20.57
CA HIS A 212 14.31 -42.91 -21.11
C HIS A 212 13.95 -44.00 -22.13
N GLY A 213 13.85 -43.59 -23.40
CA GLY A 213 13.63 -44.51 -24.50
C GLY A 213 14.78 -45.51 -24.54
N ASN A 214 14.45 -46.78 -24.30
CA ASN A 214 15.24 -47.92 -24.74
C ASN A 214 15.27 -47.98 -26.28
#